data_AF-A0A1G1FPL0-F1
#
_entry.id   AF-A0A1G1FPL0-F1
#
_cell.length_a   1.000
_cell.length_b   1.000
_cell.length_c   1.000
_cell.angle_alpha   90.00
_cell.angle_beta   90.00
_cell.angle_gamma   90.00
#
_symmetry.space_group_name_H-M   'P 1'
#
loop_
_entity.id
_entity.type
_entity.pdbx_description
1 polymer ?
#
loop_
_entity_poly.entity_id
_entity_poly.type
_entity_poly.pdbx_seq_one_letter_code
_entity_poly.pdbx_strand_id
1 'polypeptide(L)'
;MKINRHNRKNRTVLLLCLLLVWGLCREVRAEEPAWQEYRTTAAEGKLSYDPKSVAAEDNVVDVWSRFEPVADGRIGEMKHWVRFDCARKRMKLLKTITVHRDGSTVELPQKGKFEPIEPGSNPAILRALVCGEKVEPTAASQEPVAPPAEKPHHDDESPVAPLQAVPQEPAAAPVEKPLTEVQPPAQPQHQEVPPVETQPIAPVAPLQ
;
A
#
# COMPACT_ATOMS: atom_id res chain seq x y z
N MET A 1 18.96 -53.51 34.92
CA MET A 1 18.63 -52.13 34.49
C MET A 1 17.13 -51.88 34.62
N LYS A 2 16.68 -51.12 35.64
CA LYS A 2 15.26 -50.76 35.83
C LYS A 2 14.99 -49.44 35.11
N ILE A 3 14.38 -49.52 33.92
CA ILE A 3 14.00 -48.33 33.15
C ILE A 3 12.80 -47.67 33.85
N ASN A 4 13.00 -46.41 34.22
CA ASN A 4 12.10 -45.60 35.04
C ASN A 4 10.77 -45.33 34.30
N ARG A 5 9.73 -46.15 34.58
CA ARG A 5 8.42 -46.08 33.91
C ARG A 5 7.66 -44.75 34.15
N HIS A 6 8.10 -43.93 35.10
CA HIS A 6 7.49 -42.62 35.38
C HIS A 6 7.72 -41.59 34.26
N ASN A 7 8.75 -41.75 33.42
CA ASN A 7 9.08 -40.75 32.39
C ASN A 7 8.19 -40.87 31.12
N ARG A 8 7.51 -42.00 30.90
CA ARG A 8 6.67 -42.19 29.71
C ARG A 8 5.38 -41.37 29.73
N LYS A 9 4.73 -41.23 30.89
CA LYS A 9 3.45 -40.52 31.01
C LYS A 9 3.58 -39.03 30.73
N ASN A 10 4.66 -38.40 31.20
CA ASN A 10 4.89 -36.96 31.00
C ASN A 10 5.19 -36.62 29.54
N ARG A 11 5.86 -37.51 28.80
CA ARG A 11 6.12 -37.30 27.36
C ARG A 11 4.85 -37.32 26.52
N THR A 12 3.91 -38.22 26.82
CA THR A 12 2.65 -38.30 26.08
C THR A 12 1.77 -37.08 26.31
N VAL A 13 1.70 -36.58 27.55
CA VAL A 13 0.96 -35.36 27.88
C VAL A 13 1.57 -34.13 27.20
N LEU A 14 2.90 -34.00 27.22
CA LEU A 14 3.60 -32.91 26.55
C LEU A 14 3.36 -32.91 25.02
N LEU A 15 3.42 -34.08 24.39
CA LEU A 15 3.15 -34.22 22.95
C LEU A 15 1.70 -33.86 22.60
N LEU A 16 0.73 -34.28 23.43
CA LEU A 16 -0.67 -33.90 23.25
C LEU A 16 -0.89 -32.39 23.40
N CYS A 17 -0.28 -31.76 24.40
CA CYS A 17 -0.34 -30.31 24.55
C CYS A 17 0.28 -29.58 23.35
N LEU A 18 1.44 -30.04 22.85
CA LEU A 18 2.08 -29.46 21.68
C LEU A 18 1.22 -29.62 20.42
N LEU A 19 0.58 -30.78 20.22
CA LEU A 19 -0.30 -31.00 19.08
C LEU A 19 -1.59 -30.17 19.17
N LEU A 20 -2.14 -29.97 20.36
CA LEU A 20 -3.30 -29.10 20.57
C LEU A 20 -2.97 -27.63 20.32
N VAL A 21 -1.84 -27.14 20.86
CA VAL A 21 -1.38 -25.77 20.60
C VAL A 21 -1.05 -25.59 19.11
N TRP A 22 -0.42 -26.58 18.48
CA TRP A 22 -0.08 -26.49 17.06
C TRP A 22 -1.31 -26.59 16.17
N GLY A 23 -2.32 -27.40 16.53
CA GLY A 23 -3.62 -27.46 15.85
C GLY A 23 -4.38 -26.14 15.96
N LEU A 24 -4.46 -25.56 17.18
CA LEU A 24 -5.11 -24.28 17.42
C LEU A 24 -4.38 -23.11 16.73
N CYS A 25 -3.06 -23.15 16.60
CA CYS A 25 -2.29 -22.14 15.88
C CYS A 25 -2.35 -22.30 14.35
N ARG A 26 -2.71 -23.47 13.81
CA ARG A 26 -2.71 -23.75 12.36
C ARG A 26 -3.95 -23.23 11.63
N GLU A 27 -4.99 -22.85 12.36
CA GLU A 27 -6.27 -22.41 11.80
C GLU A 27 -6.57 -20.91 11.91
N VAL A 28 -5.54 -20.09 12.20
CA VAL A 28 -5.56 -18.70 11.76
C VAL A 28 -5.00 -18.66 10.34
N ARG A 29 -5.69 -19.31 9.39
CA ARG A 29 -5.58 -18.86 8.00
C ARG A 29 -6.13 -17.45 8.03
N ALA A 30 -5.25 -16.47 7.87
CA ALA A 30 -5.67 -15.11 7.60
C ALA A 30 -6.59 -15.19 6.39
N GLU A 31 -7.90 -15.11 6.65
CA GLU A 31 -8.91 -15.15 5.62
C GLU A 31 -8.57 -14.01 4.67
N GLU A 32 -8.28 -14.32 3.40
CA GLU A 32 -7.91 -13.27 2.46
C GLU A 32 -9.03 -12.22 2.45
N PRO A 33 -8.69 -10.94 2.61
CA PRO A 33 -9.70 -9.89 2.65
C PRO A 33 -10.53 -9.93 1.37
N ALA A 34 -11.85 -9.84 1.53
CA ALA A 34 -12.80 -9.86 0.42
C ALA A 34 -12.77 -8.50 -0.29
N TRP A 35 -11.73 -8.28 -1.09
CA TRP A 35 -11.51 -7.01 -1.79
C TRP A 35 -12.70 -6.67 -2.68
N GLN A 36 -13.30 -5.51 -2.42
CA GLN A 36 -14.34 -4.96 -3.28
C GLN A 36 -13.68 -4.12 -4.38
N GLU A 37 -13.90 -4.50 -5.63
CA GLU A 37 -13.22 -3.93 -6.79
C GLU A 37 -14.00 -2.78 -7.41
N TYR A 38 -13.28 -1.73 -7.80
CA TYR A 38 -13.77 -0.57 -8.50
C TYR A 38 -12.85 -0.27 -9.68
N ARG A 39 -13.41 -0.28 -10.88
CA ARG A 39 -12.67 0.16 -12.06
C ARG A 39 -12.55 1.67 -11.99
N THR A 40 -11.32 2.16 -11.88
CA THR A 40 -11.02 3.56 -12.15
C THR A 40 -10.99 3.75 -13.66
N THR A 41 -10.77 4.97 -14.14
CA THR A 41 -10.56 5.21 -15.57
C THR A 41 -9.48 4.28 -16.11
N ALA A 42 -9.65 3.81 -17.36
CA ALA A 42 -8.85 2.71 -17.93
C ALA A 42 -7.33 2.96 -17.94
N ALA A 43 -6.91 4.21 -17.81
CA ALA A 43 -5.50 4.60 -17.79
C ALA A 43 -4.82 4.41 -16.42
N GLU A 44 -5.58 4.43 -15.32
CA GLU A 44 -4.99 4.50 -13.98
C GLU A 44 -4.76 3.13 -13.36
N GLY A 45 -5.60 2.14 -13.61
CA GLY A 45 -5.45 0.81 -13.04
C GLY A 45 -6.72 0.27 -12.43
N LYS A 46 -6.54 -0.61 -11.44
CA LYS A 46 -7.65 -1.22 -10.70
C LYS A 46 -7.56 -0.78 -9.25
N LEU A 47 -8.61 -0.13 -8.75
CA LEU A 47 -8.74 0.22 -7.35
C LEU A 47 -9.61 -0.82 -6.65
N SER A 48 -9.26 -1.19 -5.44
CA SER A 48 -10.07 -2.03 -4.59
C SER A 48 -9.90 -1.64 -3.12
N TYR A 49 -10.85 -1.99 -2.27
CA TYR A 49 -10.72 -1.79 -0.83
C TYR A 49 -11.24 -2.99 -0.05
N ASP A 50 -10.75 -3.18 1.16
CA ASP A 50 -11.20 -4.26 2.04
C ASP A 50 -12.30 -3.74 3.00
N PRO A 51 -13.58 -4.10 2.78
CA PRO A 51 -14.67 -3.67 3.65
C PRO A 51 -14.54 -4.22 5.08
N LYS A 52 -13.84 -5.35 5.28
CA LYS A 52 -13.63 -5.91 6.64
C LYS A 52 -12.60 -5.10 7.44
N SER A 53 -11.70 -4.39 6.76
CA SER A 53 -10.72 -3.50 7.41
C SER A 53 -11.29 -2.16 7.88
N VAL A 54 -12.57 -1.89 7.58
CA VAL A 54 -13.23 -0.63 7.91
C VAL A 54 -13.42 -0.54 9.42
N ALA A 55 -12.61 0.29 10.07
CA ALA A 55 -12.78 0.66 11.47
C ALA A 55 -13.30 2.10 11.52
N ALA A 56 -14.49 2.28 12.10
CA ALA A 56 -15.14 3.58 12.21
C ALA A 56 -15.16 4.05 13.67
N GLU A 57 -14.73 5.28 13.90
CA GLU A 57 -14.82 6.00 15.17
C GLU A 57 -15.37 7.40 14.88
N ASP A 58 -16.60 7.66 15.34
CA ASP A 58 -17.39 8.86 15.02
C ASP A 58 -17.59 9.10 13.51
N ASN A 59 -16.75 9.94 12.92
CA ASN A 59 -16.74 10.32 11.50
C ASN A 59 -15.40 10.00 10.84
N VAL A 60 -14.53 9.28 11.54
CA VAL A 60 -13.21 8.89 11.08
C VAL A 60 -13.24 7.41 10.74
N VAL A 61 -12.79 7.08 9.53
CA VAL A 61 -12.79 5.71 9.03
C VAL A 61 -11.41 5.33 8.53
N ASP A 62 -10.89 4.23 9.07
CA ASP A 62 -9.66 3.61 8.59
C ASP A 62 -9.99 2.47 7.63
N VAL A 63 -9.29 2.40 6.49
CA VAL A 63 -9.52 1.37 5.48
C VAL A 63 -8.22 1.01 4.75
N TRP A 64 -8.08 -0.26 4.41
CA TRP A 64 -7.09 -0.71 3.43
C TRP A 64 -7.63 -0.57 2.02
N SER A 65 -6.87 0.09 1.16
CA SER A 65 -7.09 0.09 -0.29
C SER A 65 -5.92 -0.53 -1.03
N ARG A 66 -6.21 -1.02 -2.22
CA ARG A 66 -5.28 -1.68 -3.13
C ARG A 66 -5.41 -1.05 -4.50
N PHE A 67 -4.28 -0.79 -5.13
CA PHE A 67 -4.16 -0.21 -6.45
C PHE A 67 -3.19 -1.03 -7.31
N GLU A 68 -3.65 -1.51 -8.45
CA GLU A 68 -2.84 -2.25 -9.42
C GLU A 68 -2.58 -1.34 -10.64
N PRO A 69 -1.37 -0.77 -10.78
CA PRO A 69 -1.06 0.15 -11.88
C PRO A 69 -0.94 -0.60 -13.23
N VAL A 70 -1.45 -0.01 -14.31
CA VAL A 70 -1.33 -0.58 -15.67
C VAL A 70 0.08 -0.38 -16.24
N ALA A 71 0.66 0.81 -16.03
CA ALA A 71 1.83 1.28 -16.79
C ALA A 71 3.18 1.00 -16.12
N ASP A 72 3.22 0.73 -14.82
CA ASP A 72 4.46 0.56 -14.10
C ASP A 72 4.93 -0.90 -14.20
N GLY A 73 5.75 -1.20 -15.21
CA GLY A 73 6.24 -2.55 -15.48
C GLY A 73 7.02 -3.21 -14.32
N ARG A 74 7.30 -2.47 -13.24
CA ARG A 74 8.02 -2.95 -12.06
C ARG A 74 7.13 -3.13 -10.84
N ILE A 75 6.08 -2.33 -10.71
CA ILE A 75 5.13 -2.41 -9.60
C ILE A 75 4.03 -3.41 -9.97
N GLY A 76 3.79 -4.39 -9.10
CA GLY A 76 2.64 -5.29 -9.23
C GLY A 76 1.41 -4.69 -8.58
N GLU A 77 1.57 -4.19 -7.35
CA GLU A 77 0.47 -3.73 -6.52
C GLU A 77 0.96 -2.68 -5.51
N MET A 78 0.10 -1.70 -5.18
CA MET A 78 0.27 -0.81 -4.03
C MET A 78 -0.90 -0.96 -3.07
N LYS A 79 -0.62 -1.19 -1.79
CA LYS A 79 -1.61 -1.19 -0.71
C LYS A 79 -1.43 0.06 0.15
N HIS A 80 -2.54 0.72 0.45
CA HIS A 80 -2.57 1.91 1.29
C HIS A 80 -3.46 1.68 2.50
N TRP A 81 -2.94 1.97 3.69
CA TRP A 81 -3.78 2.14 4.87
C TRP A 81 -4.11 3.62 4.99
N VAL A 82 -5.38 3.95 4.77
CA VAL A 82 -5.85 5.33 4.69
C VAL A 82 -6.84 5.60 5.81
N ARG A 83 -6.75 6.77 6.42
CA ARG A 83 -7.72 7.33 7.36
C ARG A 83 -8.50 8.44 6.69
N PHE A 84 -9.82 8.33 6.66
CA PHE A 84 -10.73 9.35 6.14
C PHE A 84 -11.42 10.08 7.30
N ASP A 85 -11.53 11.40 7.20
CA ASP A 85 -12.47 12.20 7.99
C ASP A 85 -13.67 12.51 7.08
N CYS A 86 -14.74 11.73 7.25
CA CYS A 86 -15.94 11.79 6.41
C CYS A 86 -16.65 13.16 6.56
N ALA A 87 -16.64 13.74 7.77
CA ALA A 87 -17.30 15.01 8.04
C ALA A 87 -16.58 16.20 7.37
N ARG A 88 -15.24 16.19 7.37
CA ARG A 88 -14.43 17.28 6.81
C ARG A 88 -13.93 17.03 5.39
N LYS A 89 -14.23 15.85 4.81
CA LYS A 89 -13.77 15.42 3.48
C LYS A 89 -12.24 15.48 3.32
N ARG A 90 -11.53 15.00 4.34
CA ARG A 90 -10.05 14.95 4.37
C ARG A 90 -9.58 13.51 4.46
N MET A 91 -8.35 13.26 4.02
CA MET A 91 -7.68 11.98 4.20
C MET A 91 -6.32 12.14 4.84
N LYS A 92 -5.82 11.07 5.44
CA LYS A 92 -4.44 10.92 5.88
C LYS A 92 -3.97 9.53 5.49
N LEU A 93 -2.85 9.46 4.78
CA LEU A 93 -2.18 8.20 4.51
C LEU A 93 -1.40 7.77 5.75
N LEU A 94 -1.61 6.54 6.22
CA LEU A 94 -0.96 5.98 7.41
C LEU A 94 0.19 5.05 7.04
N LYS A 95 0.01 4.24 6.00
CA LYS A 95 1.00 3.27 5.53
C LYS A 95 0.86 3.04 4.04
N THR A 96 1.99 2.86 3.36
CA THR A 96 2.07 2.38 1.98
C THR A 96 2.87 1.07 1.96
N ILE A 97 2.37 0.09 1.21
CA ILE A 97 3.07 -1.16 0.92
C ILE A 97 3.13 -1.30 -0.60
N THR A 98 4.32 -1.29 -1.16
CA THR A 98 4.52 -1.55 -2.59
C THR A 98 4.98 -2.98 -2.77
N VAL A 99 4.23 -3.76 -3.54
CA VAL A 99 4.59 -5.11 -3.94
C VAL A 99 5.07 -5.06 -5.40
N HIS A 100 6.33 -5.36 -5.61
CA HIS A 100 6.94 -5.42 -6.93
C HIS A 100 6.61 -6.75 -7.61
N ARG A 101 6.71 -6.79 -8.95
CA ARG A 101 6.42 -8.01 -9.72
C ARG A 101 7.38 -9.16 -9.45
N ASP A 102 8.57 -8.88 -8.92
CA ASP A 102 9.53 -9.90 -8.46
C ASP A 102 9.17 -10.48 -7.09
N GLY A 103 8.06 -10.04 -6.49
CA GLY A 103 7.59 -10.45 -5.16
C GLY A 103 8.23 -9.68 -4.01
N SER A 104 9.20 -8.79 -4.28
CA SER A 104 9.77 -7.93 -3.24
C SER A 104 8.73 -6.94 -2.74
N THR A 105 8.79 -6.62 -1.44
CA THR A 105 7.83 -5.73 -0.79
C THR A 105 8.58 -4.60 -0.08
N VAL A 106 8.14 -3.37 -0.30
CA VAL A 106 8.65 -2.18 0.39
C VAL A 106 7.53 -1.58 1.21
N GLU A 107 7.75 -1.44 2.52
CA GLU A 107 6.80 -0.79 3.42
C GLU A 107 7.30 0.59 3.83
N LEU A 108 6.44 1.60 3.69
CA LEU A 108 6.74 2.99 4.03
C LEU A 108 5.69 3.50 5.02
N PRO A 109 6.04 3.73 6.30
CA PRO A 109 5.14 4.38 7.24
C PRO A 109 4.97 5.86 6.86
N GLN A 110 3.74 6.36 6.93
CA GLN A 110 3.40 7.72 6.54
C GLN A 110 3.02 8.55 7.78
N LYS A 111 3.73 9.67 7.98
CA LYS A 111 3.50 10.59 9.11
C LYS A 111 2.78 11.88 8.67
N GLY A 112 1.94 11.77 7.64
CA GLY A 112 1.20 12.90 7.08
C GLY A 112 0.21 13.53 8.05
N LYS A 113 -0.24 14.74 7.70
CA LYS A 113 -1.42 15.37 8.32
C LYS A 113 -2.65 15.01 7.49
N PHE A 114 -3.82 15.39 7.97
CA PHE A 114 -5.02 15.34 7.13
C PHE A 114 -4.88 16.34 5.98
N GLU A 115 -5.17 15.90 4.76
CA GLU A 115 -5.10 16.68 3.53
C GLU A 115 -6.49 16.73 2.89
N PRO A 116 -6.87 17.85 2.25
CA PRO A 116 -8.10 17.90 1.47
C PRO A 116 -8.01 16.91 0.31
N ILE A 117 -9.13 16.28 -0.01
CA ILE A 117 -9.19 15.31 -1.11
C ILE A 117 -9.63 16.05 -2.38
N GLU A 118 -8.86 15.89 -3.45
CA GLU A 118 -9.19 16.46 -4.75
C GLU A 118 -10.46 15.81 -5.33
N PRO A 119 -11.49 16.59 -5.73
CA PRO A 119 -12.70 16.05 -6.34
C PRO A 119 -12.40 15.23 -7.59
N GLY A 120 -13.06 14.07 -7.75
CA GLY A 120 -12.86 13.20 -8.91
C GLY A 120 -11.61 12.30 -8.86
N SER A 121 -10.72 12.50 -7.89
CA SER A 121 -9.57 11.62 -7.67
C SER A 121 -9.98 10.25 -7.11
N ASN A 122 -9.13 9.23 -7.27
CA ASN A 122 -9.35 7.90 -6.69
C ASN A 122 -9.62 7.92 -5.17
N PRO A 123 -8.91 8.72 -4.35
CA PRO A 123 -9.26 8.89 -2.95
C PRO A 123 -10.63 9.51 -2.69
N ALA A 124 -11.13 10.39 -3.57
CA ALA A 124 -12.48 10.96 -3.44
C ALA A 124 -13.56 9.90 -3.64
N ILE A 125 -13.39 9.06 -4.66
CA ILE A 125 -14.28 7.93 -4.96
C ILE A 125 -14.27 6.94 -3.79
N LEU A 126 -13.07 6.55 -3.34
CA LEU A 126 -12.91 5.63 -2.21
C LEU A 126 -13.56 6.18 -0.93
N ARG A 127 -13.35 7.47 -0.62
CA ARG A 127 -14.02 8.11 0.53
C ARG A 127 -15.54 8.04 0.39
N ALA A 128 -16.09 8.39 -0.77
CA ALA A 128 -17.53 8.38 -0.96
C ALA A 128 -18.12 6.97 -0.71
N LEU A 129 -17.44 5.93 -1.20
CA LEU A 129 -17.84 4.53 -0.97
C LEU A 129 -17.80 4.16 0.52
N VAL A 130 -16.69 4.45 1.19
CA VAL A 130 -16.45 4.06 2.59
C VAL A 130 -17.31 4.87 3.56
N CYS A 131 -17.60 6.14 3.25
CA CYS A 131 -18.47 7.00 4.05
C CYS A 131 -19.97 6.85 3.70
N GLY A 132 -20.35 5.94 2.79
CA GLY A 132 -21.75 5.69 2.42
C GLY A 132 -22.42 6.80 1.61
N GLU A 133 -21.63 7.62 0.91
CA GLU A 133 -22.14 8.67 0.03
C GLU A 133 -22.45 8.11 -1.38
N LYS A 134 -23.37 8.78 -2.10
CA LYS A 134 -23.62 8.46 -3.50
C LYS A 134 -22.38 8.87 -4.32
N VAL A 135 -21.73 7.90 -4.95
CA VAL A 135 -20.69 8.17 -5.95
C VAL A 135 -21.38 8.73 -7.18
N GLU A 136 -21.26 10.04 -7.41
CA GLU A 136 -21.68 10.61 -8.67
C GLU A 136 -20.76 10.07 -9.77
N PRO A 137 -21.30 9.46 -10.84
CA PRO A 137 -20.50 9.00 -11.95
C PRO A 137 -19.79 10.22 -12.55
N THR A 138 -18.48 10.30 -12.35
CA THR A 138 -17.68 11.38 -12.92
C THR A 138 -17.78 11.25 -14.45
N ALA A 139 -17.92 12.36 -15.17
CA ALA A 139 -18.04 12.35 -16.63
C ALA A 139 -16.91 11.56 -17.33
N ALA A 140 -15.74 11.49 -16.70
CA ALA A 140 -14.58 10.68 -17.14
C ALA A 140 -14.79 9.14 -17.09
N SER A 141 -15.84 8.66 -16.40
CA SER A 141 -16.19 7.24 -16.31
C SER A 141 -17.23 6.83 -17.38
N GLN A 142 -17.79 7.81 -18.10
CA GLN A 142 -18.79 7.58 -19.16
C GLN A 142 -18.23 7.67 -20.58
N GLU A 143 -16.95 7.99 -20.75
CA GLU A 143 -16.34 7.83 -22.07
C GLU A 143 -16.38 6.33 -22.40
N PRO A 144 -17.11 5.92 -23.46
CA PRO A 144 -17.17 4.51 -23.84
C PRO A 144 -15.73 4.06 -24.00
N VAL A 145 -15.34 3.00 -23.28
CA VAL A 145 -14.09 2.31 -23.60
C VAL A 145 -14.26 1.88 -25.05
N ALA A 146 -13.67 2.64 -25.97
CA ALA A 146 -13.67 2.29 -27.37
C ALA A 146 -13.17 0.84 -27.41
N PRO A 147 -13.90 -0.08 -28.08
CA PRO A 147 -13.45 -1.46 -28.16
C PRO A 147 -11.98 -1.44 -28.57
N PRO A 148 -11.13 -2.27 -27.93
CA PRO A 148 -9.70 -2.28 -28.22
C PRO A 148 -9.56 -2.32 -29.73
N ALA A 149 -8.95 -1.26 -30.30
CA ALA A 149 -8.82 -1.14 -31.75
C ALA A 149 -8.28 -2.48 -32.24
N GLU A 150 -9.09 -3.20 -33.03
CA GLU A 150 -8.69 -4.46 -33.65
C GLU A 150 -7.33 -4.19 -34.26
N LYS A 151 -6.28 -4.80 -33.70
CA LYS A 151 -4.98 -4.76 -34.35
C LYS A 151 -5.25 -5.32 -35.75
N PRO A 152 -5.03 -4.56 -36.83
CA PRO A 152 -5.14 -5.14 -38.16
C PRO A 152 -4.19 -6.34 -38.18
N HIS A 153 -4.76 -7.53 -38.39
CA HIS A 153 -3.99 -8.71 -38.75
C HIS A 153 -3.31 -8.38 -40.07
N HIS A 154 -2.08 -7.88 -40.01
CA HIS A 154 -1.22 -7.80 -41.16
C HIS A 154 -0.69 -9.21 -41.43
N ASP A 155 -1.49 -9.99 -42.15
CA ASP A 155 -0.99 -11.05 -43.02
C ASP A 155 -0.35 -10.36 -44.24
N ASP A 156 0.88 -9.88 -44.11
CA ASP A 156 1.67 -9.40 -45.24
C ASP A 156 3.03 -10.12 -45.25
N GLU A 157 3.03 -11.24 -45.95
CA GLU A 157 4.22 -11.88 -46.48
C GLU A 157 4.78 -10.98 -47.60
N SER A 158 5.59 -10.00 -47.24
CA SER A 158 6.37 -9.20 -48.20
C SER A 158 7.87 -9.46 -48.07
N PRO A 159 8.59 -9.55 -49.21
CA PRO A 159 9.97 -9.99 -49.27
C PRO A 159 10.96 -8.99 -48.65
N VAL A 160 11.94 -9.54 -47.95
CA VAL A 160 13.08 -8.85 -47.34
C VAL A 160 13.83 -8.03 -48.40
N ALA A 161 13.73 -6.70 -48.31
CA ALA A 161 14.64 -5.80 -49.03
C ALA A 161 16.00 -5.72 -48.28
N PRO A 162 17.13 -5.68 -49.00
CA PRO A 162 18.45 -5.62 -48.38
C PRO A 162 18.68 -4.27 -47.69
N LEU A 163 19.06 -4.34 -46.41
CA LEU A 163 19.50 -3.23 -45.56
C LEU A 163 20.64 -2.47 -46.24
N GLN A 164 20.37 -1.24 -46.68
CA GLN A 164 21.41 -0.28 -47.02
C GLN A 164 22.05 0.25 -45.72
N ALA A 165 23.38 0.16 -45.67
CA ALA A 165 24.19 0.67 -44.57
C ALA A 165 24.05 2.20 -44.48
N VAL A 166 23.42 2.68 -43.42
CA VAL A 166 23.40 4.09 -43.04
C VAL A 166 24.80 4.46 -42.52
N PRO A 167 25.44 5.54 -43.02
CA PRO A 167 26.70 6.04 -42.48
C PRO A 167 26.52 6.42 -41.01
N GLN A 168 27.30 5.81 -40.12
CA GLN A 168 27.37 6.22 -38.72
C GLN A 168 28.10 7.57 -38.64
N GLU A 169 27.36 8.59 -38.20
CA GLU A 169 27.91 9.87 -37.78
C GLU A 169 28.79 9.65 -36.53
N PRO A 170 30.00 10.23 -36.46
CA PRO A 170 30.90 10.02 -35.33
C PRO A 170 30.31 10.64 -34.06
N ALA A 171 30.11 9.79 -33.05
CA ALA A 171 29.69 10.19 -31.71
C ALA A 171 30.70 11.18 -31.11
N ALA A 172 30.25 12.41 -30.86
CA ALA A 172 30.99 13.38 -30.10
C ALA A 172 31.25 12.82 -28.68
N ALA A 173 32.52 12.88 -28.26
CA ALA A 173 32.93 12.44 -26.93
C ALA A 173 32.16 13.22 -25.84
N PRO A 174 31.63 12.55 -24.80
CA PRO A 174 30.96 13.22 -23.71
C PRO A 174 31.96 14.11 -22.97
N VAL A 175 31.66 15.41 -22.94
CA VAL A 175 32.37 16.40 -22.12
C VAL A 175 32.13 16.03 -20.65
N GLU A 176 33.17 15.52 -19.99
CA GLU A 176 33.18 15.30 -18.54
C GLU A 176 33.01 16.67 -17.85
N LYS A 177 31.81 16.91 -17.32
CA LYS A 177 31.60 18.02 -16.39
C LYS A 177 32.33 17.69 -15.08
N PRO A 178 33.10 18.63 -14.50
CA PRO A 178 33.73 18.43 -13.20
C PRO A 178 32.63 18.19 -12.15
N LEU A 179 32.77 17.10 -11.39
CA LEU A 179 31.95 16.84 -10.21
C LEU A 179 32.08 18.03 -9.26
N THR A 180 31.00 18.79 -9.12
CA THR A 180 30.88 19.76 -8.04
C THR A 180 30.74 18.98 -6.75
N GLU A 181 31.73 19.11 -5.87
CA GLU A 181 31.74 18.53 -4.54
C GLU A 181 30.50 19.01 -3.77
N VAL A 182 29.51 18.12 -3.63
CA VAL A 182 28.30 18.39 -2.85
C VAL A 182 28.69 18.33 -1.38
N GLN A 183 28.82 19.50 -0.77
CA GLN A 183 29.02 19.65 0.67
C GLN A 183 27.86 18.96 1.41
N PRO A 184 28.13 18.03 2.36
CA PRO A 184 27.09 17.38 3.10
C PRO A 184 26.29 18.40 3.91
N PRO A 185 24.96 18.25 4.03
CA PRO A 185 24.14 19.15 4.81
C PRO A 185 24.63 19.20 6.25
N ALA A 186 24.72 20.41 6.79
CA ALA A 186 25.09 20.65 8.18
C ALA A 186 24.23 19.78 9.12
N GLN A 187 24.89 19.02 9.99
CA GLN A 187 24.19 18.19 10.96
C GLN A 187 23.28 19.06 11.84
N PRO A 188 22.02 18.64 12.08
CA PRO A 188 21.13 19.35 13.00
C PRO A 188 21.77 19.34 14.39
N GLN A 189 22.06 20.54 14.90
CA GLN A 189 22.55 20.68 16.27
C GLN A 189 21.52 20.10 17.23
N HIS A 190 21.96 19.16 18.06
CA HIS A 190 21.15 18.62 19.14
C HIS A 190 20.74 19.77 20.06
N GLN A 191 19.47 20.15 20.00
CA GLN A 191 18.89 21.07 20.95
C GLN A 191 18.59 20.28 22.22
N GLU A 192 19.37 20.54 23.26
CA GLU A 192 19.20 19.96 24.59
C GLU A 192 17.81 20.35 25.12
N VAL A 193 16.91 19.38 25.24
CA VAL A 193 15.57 19.61 25.78
C VAL A 193 15.70 19.73 27.31
N PRO A 194 15.28 20.85 27.92
CA PRO A 194 15.36 20.99 29.37
C PRO A 194 14.49 19.94 30.07
N PRO A 195 14.90 19.44 31.24
CA PRO A 195 14.14 18.45 31.99
C PRO A 195 12.75 18.99 32.34
N VAL A 196 11.72 18.20 32.02
CA VAL A 196 10.33 18.49 32.40
C VAL A 196 10.19 18.42 33.91
N GLU A 197 9.91 19.55 34.53
CA GLU A 197 9.62 19.66 35.95
C GLU A 197 8.27 18.98 36.23
N THR A 198 8.30 17.83 36.91
CA THR A 198 7.10 17.06 37.22
C THR A 198 6.37 17.75 38.36
N GLN A 199 5.27 18.45 38.06
CA GLN A 199 4.44 19.02 39.10
C GLN A 199 3.68 17.93 39.87
N PRO A 200 3.62 18.00 41.21
CA PRO A 200 2.90 17.02 42.02
C PRO A 200 1.40 17.09 41.77
N ILE A 201 0.79 15.93 41.53
CA ILE A 201 -0.65 15.77 41.35
C ILE A 201 -1.32 16.03 42.70
N ALA A 202 -2.22 17.02 42.77
CA ALA A 202 -3.00 17.30 43.95
C ALA A 202 -3.98 16.14 44.25
N PRO A 203 -4.16 15.74 45.53
CA PRO A 203 -5.09 14.69 45.90
C PRO A 203 -6.53 15.14 45.65
N VAL A 204 -7.29 14.29 44.96
CA VAL A 204 -8.72 14.48 44.73
C VAL A 204 -9.47 14.18 46.02
N ALA A 205 -10.25 15.16 46.51
CA ALA A 205 -11.09 14.99 47.69
C ALA A 205 -12.28 14.06 47.39
N PRO A 206 -12.69 13.19 48.34
CA PRO A 206 -13.88 12.36 48.19
C PRO A 206 -15.15 13.21 48.20
N LEU A 207 -16.07 12.91 47.27
CA LEU A 207 -17.43 13.40 47.26
C LEU A 207 -18.18 12.83 48.48
N GLN A 208 -18.83 13.71 49.26
CA GLN A 208 -19.72 13.34 50.36
C GLN A 208 -21.10 12.94 49.85
#